data_AF-A0A6V7L3F8-F1
#
_entry.id   AF-A0A6V7L3F8-F1
#
_cell.length_a   1.000
_cell.length_b   1.000
_cell.length_c   1.000
_cell.angle_alpha   90.00
_cell.angle_beta   90.00
_cell.angle_gamma   90.00
#
_symmetry.space_group_name_H-M   'P 1'
#
loop_
_entity.id
_entity.type
_entity.pdbx_description
1 polymer ?
#
loop_
_entity_poly.entity_id
_entity_poly.type
_entity_poly.pdbx_seq_one_letter_code
_entity_poly.pdbx_strand_id
1 'polypeptide(L)'
;IEKSFHWEPFLQPLKNLAPADSELPIGAECQVYGWGAEDPEDWDVTSDYLNKMKINIIDQKLCPGEDYDVTDTNFCVKDFTEKATPCN
;
A
#
# COMPACT_ATOMS: atom_id res chain seq x y z
N ILE A 1 -4.90 -8.06 -18.93
CA ILE A 1 -5.84 -9.19 -18.78
C ILE A 1 -6.54 -9.40 -20.11
N GLU A 2 -6.34 -10.56 -20.77
CA GLU A 2 -6.90 -10.82 -22.12
C GLU A 2 -8.28 -11.50 -22.10
N LYS A 3 -8.71 -12.01 -20.94
CA LYS A 3 -10.03 -12.64 -20.73
C LYS A 3 -10.62 -12.18 -19.40
N SER A 4 -11.93 -11.96 -19.35
CA SER A 4 -12.62 -11.62 -18.10
C SER A 4 -12.50 -12.75 -17.09
N PHE A 5 -12.31 -12.39 -15.83
CA PHE A 5 -12.37 -13.34 -14.73
C PHE A 5 -13.82 -13.74 -14.44
N HIS A 6 -14.01 -15.00 -14.05
CA HIS A 6 -15.24 -15.45 -13.39
C HIS A 6 -15.06 -15.26 -11.89
N TRP A 7 -16.07 -14.72 -11.22
CA TRP A 7 -16.01 -14.45 -9.79
C TRP A 7 -16.09 -15.75 -9.00
N GLU A 8 -15.09 -15.97 -8.15
CA GLU A 8 -14.96 -17.14 -7.27
C GLU A 8 -14.84 -16.66 -5.82
N PRO A 9 -15.06 -17.50 -4.80
CA PRO A 9 -14.96 -17.06 -3.40
C PRO A 9 -13.62 -16.39 -3.03
N PHE A 10 -12.52 -16.82 -3.66
CA PHE A 10 -11.18 -16.26 -3.48
C PHE A 10 -10.80 -15.19 -4.52
N LEU A 11 -11.69 -14.89 -5.46
CA LEU A 11 -11.48 -13.90 -6.52
C LEU A 11 -12.69 -12.97 -6.59
N GLN A 12 -12.58 -11.85 -5.87
CA GLN A 12 -13.63 -10.85 -5.76
C GLN A 12 -13.04 -9.45 -6.05
N PRO A 13 -13.81 -8.55 -6.66
CA PRO A 13 -13.37 -7.18 -6.83
C PRO A 13 -13.37 -6.46 -5.48
N LEU A 14 -12.49 -5.46 -5.35
CA LEU A 14 -12.62 -4.48 -4.27
C LEU A 14 -13.95 -3.74 -4.44
N LYS A 15 -14.74 -3.76 -3.37
CA LYS A 15 -16.03 -3.05 -3.29
C LYS A 15 -15.81 -1.67 -2.69
N ASN A 16 -16.69 -0.72 -3.00
CA ASN A 16 -16.69 0.62 -2.43
C ASN A 16 -15.41 1.42 -2.73
N LEU A 17 -15.12 1.61 -4.02
CA LEU A 17 -14.10 2.58 -4.44
C LEU A 17 -14.46 3.96 -3.90
N ALA A 18 -13.46 4.69 -3.42
CA ALA A 18 -13.65 6.05 -2.96
C ALA A 18 -14.15 6.95 -4.11
N PRO A 19 -15.18 7.79 -3.88
CA PRO A 19 -15.51 8.88 -4.78
C PRO A 19 -14.28 9.75 -5.10
N ALA A 20 -14.22 10.30 -6.32
CA ALA A 20 -13.07 11.07 -6.79
C ALA A 20 -12.80 12.35 -5.97
N ASP A 21 -13.82 12.87 -5.29
CA ASP A 21 -13.79 14.06 -4.44
C ASP A 21 -13.65 13.74 -2.93
N SER A 22 -13.40 12.47 -2.59
CA SER A 22 -13.22 12.07 -1.18
C SER A 22 -11.96 12.66 -0.60
N GLU A 23 -12.07 13.23 0.60
CA GLU A 23 -10.90 13.62 1.38
C GLU A 23 -10.14 12.38 1.88
N LEU A 24 -8.80 12.44 1.83
CA LEU A 24 -7.93 11.41 2.38
C LEU A 24 -8.10 11.35 3.91
N PRO A 25 -8.46 10.19 4.49
CA PRO A 25 -8.69 10.09 5.92
C PRO A 25 -7.36 10.00 6.68
N ILE A 26 -6.70 11.13 6.88
CA ILE A 26 -5.43 11.24 7.60
C ILE A 26 -5.54 10.62 9.00
N GLY A 27 -4.56 9.79 9.36
CA GLY A 27 -4.50 9.03 10.61
C GLY A 27 -5.18 7.66 10.54
N ALA A 28 -6.00 7.38 9.52
CA ALA A 28 -6.68 6.10 9.39
C ALA A 28 -5.67 4.94 9.22
N GLU A 29 -5.89 3.86 9.97
CA GLU A 29 -5.16 2.60 9.81
C GLU A 29 -5.70 1.87 8.57
N CYS A 30 -4.80 1.52 7.66
CA CYS A 30 -5.03 0.72 6.46
C CYS A 30 -4.18 -0.55 6.50
N GLN A 31 -4.43 -1.45 5.56
CA GLN A 31 -3.70 -2.70 5.43
C GLN A 31 -3.10 -2.80 4.03
N VAL A 32 -1.82 -3.14 3.95
CA VAL A 32 -1.13 -3.43 2.69
C VAL A 32 -0.86 -4.93 2.64
N TYR A 33 -1.02 -5.49 1.45
CA TYR A 33 -0.81 -6.90 1.17
C TYR A 33 0.13 -7.05 -0.03
N GLY A 34 1.07 -7.99 0.02
CA GLY A 34 2.01 -8.22 -1.08
C GLY A 34 2.96 -9.39 -0.83
N TRP A 35 3.73 -9.72 -1.85
CA TRP A 35 4.78 -10.74 -1.83
C TRP A 35 6.18 -10.15 -1.99
N GLY A 36 6.33 -8.83 -1.82
CA GLY A 36 7.62 -8.14 -1.99
C GLY A 36 8.72 -8.68 -1.07
N ALA A 37 9.94 -8.21 -1.29
CA ALA A 37 11.12 -8.62 -0.56
C ALA A 37 10.96 -8.42 0.96
N GLU A 38 11.40 -9.42 1.71
CA GLU A 38 11.41 -9.38 3.18
C GLU A 38 12.74 -8.81 3.72
N ASP A 39 13.78 -8.78 2.88
CA ASP A 39 15.08 -8.21 3.19
C ASP A 39 15.32 -6.92 2.38
N PRO A 40 15.52 -5.76 3.03
CA PRO A 40 15.79 -4.50 2.33
C PRO A 40 17.17 -4.45 1.65
N GLU A 41 18.04 -5.43 1.86
CA GLU A 41 19.35 -5.54 1.20
C GLU A 41 19.36 -6.57 0.06
N ASP A 42 18.33 -7.43 -0.05
CA ASP A 42 18.22 -8.48 -1.08
C ASP A 42 16.83 -8.49 -1.72
N TRP A 43 16.67 -7.70 -2.77
CA TRP A 43 15.37 -7.46 -3.42
C TRP A 43 14.97 -8.57 -4.40
N ASP A 44 15.89 -9.49 -4.73
CA ASP A 44 15.60 -10.61 -5.63
C ASP A 44 14.87 -11.73 -4.91
N VAL A 45 14.91 -11.75 -3.57
CA VAL A 45 14.25 -12.74 -2.71
C VAL A 45 12.90 -12.21 -2.22
N THR A 46 11.84 -12.67 -2.89
CA THR A 46 10.45 -12.34 -2.56
C THR A 46 9.81 -13.40 -1.66
N SER A 47 8.69 -13.05 -1.01
CA SER A 47 8.00 -13.97 -0.11
C SER A 47 7.18 -15.02 -0.89
N ASP A 48 7.24 -16.28 -0.44
CA ASP A 48 6.36 -17.35 -0.94
C ASP A 48 4.90 -17.18 -0.49
N TYR A 49 4.66 -16.36 0.54
CA TYR A 49 3.34 -16.18 1.16
C TYR A 49 2.84 -14.74 1.02
N LEU A 50 1.53 -14.57 0.93
CA LEU A 50 0.93 -13.24 0.91
C LEU A 50 1.09 -12.61 2.30
N ASN A 51 1.96 -11.61 2.39
CA ASN A 51 2.17 -10.85 3.61
C ASN A 51 1.09 -9.78 3.79
N LYS A 52 0.91 -9.38 5.05
CA LYS A 52 -0.01 -8.34 5.47
C LYS A 52 0.68 -7.43 6.48
N MET A 53 0.59 -6.12 6.26
CA MET A 53 1.06 -5.12 7.22
C MET A 53 0.00 -4.05 7.49
N LYS A 54 0.08 -3.44 8.69
CA LYS A 54 -0.72 -2.28 9.06
C LYS A 54 0.10 -1.02 8.82
N ILE A 55 -0.55 -0.01 8.28
CA ILE A 55 0.02 1.30 8.00
C ILE A 55 -1.00 2.37 8.31
N ASN A 56 -0.57 3.60 8.52
CA ASN A 56 -1.44 4.73 8.73
C ASN A 56 -1.23 5.76 7.61
N ILE A 57 -2.33 6.32 7.12
CA ILE A 57 -2.26 7.47 6.21
C ILE A 57 -1.73 8.66 7.00
N ILE A 58 -0.71 9.33 6.48
CA ILE A 58 -0.10 10.51 7.12
C ILE A 58 -0.28 11.75 6.25
N ASP A 59 -0.26 12.92 6.88
CA ASP A 59 -0.27 14.20 6.18
C ASP A 59 0.93 14.27 5.21
N GLN A 60 0.70 14.74 3.98
CA GLN A 60 1.74 14.82 2.95
C GLN A 60 2.93 15.71 3.38
N LYS A 61 2.72 16.67 4.28
CA LYS A 61 3.80 17.48 4.89
C LYS A 61 4.77 16.66 5.73
N LEU A 62 4.37 15.45 6.13
CA LEU A 62 5.17 14.51 6.92
C LEU A 62 5.81 13.41 6.06
N CYS A 63 5.58 13.42 4.74
CA CYS A 63 6.31 12.53 3.83
C CYS A 63 7.82 12.75 3.98
N PRO A 64 8.64 11.70 3.91
CA PRO A 64 10.09 11.85 3.95
C PRO A 64 10.59 12.64 2.72
N GLY A 65 10.96 13.91 2.94
CA GLY A 65 12.02 14.68 2.27
C GLY A 65 11.81 15.14 0.81
N GLU A 66 12.33 16.33 0.50
CA GLU A 66 12.30 17.03 -0.81
C GLU A 66 12.93 16.26 -2.00
N ASP A 67 13.56 15.10 -1.76
CA ASP A 67 14.17 14.26 -2.78
C ASP A 67 13.17 13.41 -3.58
N TYR A 68 11.91 13.35 -3.13
CA TYR A 68 10.85 12.61 -3.80
C TYR A 68 9.79 13.57 -4.36
N ASP A 69 9.47 13.40 -5.64
CA ASP A 69 8.47 14.21 -6.35
C ASP A 69 7.03 13.78 -5.97
N VAL A 70 6.64 14.09 -4.73
CA VAL A 70 5.31 13.77 -4.19
C VAL A 70 4.33 14.86 -4.61
N THR A 71 3.42 14.52 -5.53
CA THR A 71 2.41 15.44 -6.09
C THR A 71 1.05 15.32 -5.38
N ASP A 72 0.06 16.08 -5.83
CA ASP A 72 -1.34 16.00 -5.35
C ASP A 72 -2.06 14.70 -5.74
N THR A 73 -1.46 13.88 -6.60
CA THR A 73 -1.94 12.54 -6.95
C THR A 73 -1.38 11.43 -6.06
N ASN A 74 -0.56 11.80 -5.06
CA ASN A 74 0.10 10.89 -4.14
C ASN A 74 -0.37 11.12 -2.70
N PHE A 75 -0.21 10.10 -1.86
CA PHE A 75 -0.32 10.23 -0.41
C PHE A 75 0.74 9.35 0.25
N CYS A 76 1.09 9.69 1.49
CA CYS A 76 2.09 8.93 2.24
C CYS A 76 1.46 8.10 3.33
N VAL A 77 2.15 7.03 3.65
CA VAL A 77 1.77 6.09 4.69
C VAL A 77 2.98 5.76 5.55
N LYS A 78 2.75 5.45 6.82
CA LYS A 78 3.80 5.02 7.75
C LYS A 78 3.33 3.86 8.60
N ASP A 79 4.20 2.88 8.82
CA ASP A 79 4.05 1.93 9.93
C ASP A 79 4.54 2.60 11.22
N PHE A 80 3.63 2.90 12.15
CA PHE A 80 3.99 3.51 13.44
C PHE A 80 4.71 2.54 14.39
N THR A 81 4.77 1.25 14.08
CA THR A 81 5.62 0.31 14.83
C THR A 81 7.08 0.35 14.34
N GLU A 82 7.35 1.00 13.22
CA GLU A 82 8.66 1.14 12.58
C GLU A 82 9.35 -0.21 12.32
N LYS A 83 8.56 -1.25 12.07
CA LYS A 83 9.08 -2.60 11.84
C LYS A 83 9.26 -2.94 10.38
N ALA A 84 8.43 -2.35 9.52
CA ALA A 84 8.45 -2.67 8.10
C ALA A 84 7.91 -1.51 7.25
N THR A 85 8.35 -1.48 5.99
CA THR A 85 7.76 -0.68 4.92
C THR A 85 7.43 -1.61 3.75
N PRO A 86 6.39 -1.32 2.97
CA PRO A 86 6.18 -2.04 1.71
C PRO A 86 7.44 -1.93 0.83
N CYS A 87 7.85 -3.03 0.21
CA CYS A 87 9.02 -3.11 -0.66
C CYS A 87 8.65 -3.79 -1.99
N ASN A 88 9.54 -3.65 -2.97
CA ASN A 88 9.44 -4.30 -4.29
C ASN A 88 9.50 -5.82 -4.18
#